data_AF-M6VSB3-F1
#
_entry.id   AF-M6VSB3-F1
#
_cell.length_a   1.000
_cell.length_b   1.000
_cell.length_c   1.000
_cell.angle_alpha   90.00
_cell.angle_beta   90.00
_cell.angle_gamma   90.00
#
_symmetry.space_group_name_H-M   'P 1'
#
loop_
_entity.id
_entity.type
_entity.pdbx_description
1 polymer ?
#
loop_
_entity_poly.entity_id
_entity_poly.type
_entity_poly.pdbx_seq_one_letter_code
_entity_poly.pdbx_strand_id
1 'polypeptide(L)'
;MKPSLKKIAVVSPIFSDKVSGGSEKLIFQLVELLAMDFEITVLTTRSLDYITWKNSIPIQEKIFFYEGTNHSKPIRFEEKTSSLGGKYKILQFTVEKQRNIERFNRLSKKFWKDPLYKTKKVSIIGL
;
A
#
# COMPACT_ATOMS: atom_id res chain seq x y z
N MET A 1 34.61 5.14 13.02
CA MET A 1 33.31 5.54 12.41
C MET A 1 32.44 4.30 12.32
N LYS A 2 31.19 4.32 12.79
CA LYS A 2 30.24 3.23 12.48
C LYS A 2 30.04 3.20 10.95
N PRO A 3 30.09 2.04 10.29
CA PRO A 3 29.79 1.97 8.86
C PRO A 3 28.38 2.51 8.62
N SER A 4 28.19 3.32 7.56
CA SER A 4 26.86 3.79 7.18
C SER A 4 25.99 2.60 6.85
N LEU A 5 24.82 2.50 7.49
CA LEU A 5 23.87 1.43 7.19
C LEU A 5 23.47 1.50 5.71
N LYS A 6 23.31 0.34 5.07
CA LYS A 6 22.77 0.27 3.71
C LYS A 6 21.31 0.75 3.74
N LYS A 7 20.90 1.45 2.69
CA LYS A 7 19.54 2.00 2.56
C LYS A 7 18.68 1.03 1.74
N ILE A 8 17.46 0.77 2.21
CA ILE A 8 16.51 -0.10 1.53
C ILE A 8 15.18 0.63 1.40
N ALA A 9 14.67 0.71 0.17
CA ALA A 9 13.32 1.17 -0.11
C ALA A 9 12.39 -0.05 -0.25
N VAL A 10 11.36 -0.11 0.58
CA VAL A 10 10.33 -1.16 0.55
C VAL A 10 9.09 -0.58 -0.08
N VAL A 11 8.58 -1.18 -1.16
CA VAL A 11 7.40 -0.70 -1.87
C VAL A 11 6.27 -1.70 -1.68
N SER A 12 5.17 -1.27 -1.06
CA SER A 12 3.97 -2.10 -0.88
C SER A 12 2.72 -1.24 -1.03
N PRO A 13 1.65 -1.71 -1.71
CA PRO A 13 0.44 -0.91 -1.86
C PRO A 13 -0.21 -0.56 -0.52
N ILE A 14 -0.22 -1.51 0.42
CA ILE A 14 -0.69 -1.32 1.79
C ILE A 14 0.41 -1.81 2.73
N PHE A 15 0.72 -0.99 3.73
CA PHE A 15 1.64 -1.32 4.81
C PHE A 15 0.99 -1.00 6.14
N SER A 16 0.54 -2.04 6.85
CA SER A 16 -0.11 -1.90 8.14
C SER A 16 -0.01 -3.20 8.94
N ASP A 17 0.11 -3.05 10.25
CA ASP A 17 -0.05 -4.10 11.27
C ASP A 17 -1.51 -4.59 11.41
N LYS A 18 -2.47 -3.87 10.83
CA LYS A 18 -3.92 -4.12 10.96
C LYS A 18 -4.55 -4.76 9.72
N VAL A 19 -3.82 -4.85 8.61
CA VAL A 19 -4.33 -5.43 7.35
C VAL A 19 -3.78 -6.84 7.20
N SER A 20 -4.68 -7.81 7.03
CA SER A 20 -4.43 -9.24 7.22
C SER A 20 -4.32 -10.06 5.93
N GLY A 21 -3.82 -9.47 4.85
CA GLY A 21 -3.40 -10.25 3.69
C GLY A 21 -1.97 -10.81 3.87
N GLY A 22 -1.66 -11.91 3.18
CA GLY A 22 -0.40 -12.63 3.36
C GLY A 22 0.83 -11.80 2.98
N SER A 23 0.74 -11.03 1.89
CA SER A 23 1.79 -10.12 1.44
C SER A 23 2.03 -8.97 2.42
N GLU A 24 0.97 -8.39 2.98
CA GLU A 24 1.05 -7.23 3.86
C GLU A 24 1.65 -7.61 5.20
N LYS A 25 1.24 -8.77 5.73
CA LYS A 25 1.80 -9.30 6.97
C LYS A 25 3.27 -9.64 6.81
N LEU A 26 3.64 -10.32 5.71
CA LEU A 26 5.03 -10.68 5.44
C LEU A 26 5.92 -9.43 5.32
N ILE A 27 5.50 -8.44 4.54
CA ILE A 27 6.30 -7.23 4.34
C ILE A 27 6.42 -6.41 5.63
N PHE A 28 5.37 -6.37 6.45
CA PHE A 28 5.40 -5.73 7.76
C PHE A 28 6.44 -6.40 8.67
N GLN A 29 6.38 -7.73 8.81
CA GLN A 29 7.34 -8.49 9.62
C GLN A 29 8.77 -8.36 9.09
N LEU A 30 8.96 -8.32 7.77
CA LEU A 30 10.27 -8.15 7.16
C LEU A 30 10.86 -6.76 7.46
N VAL A 31 10.05 -5.69 7.38
CA VAL A 31 10.49 -4.34 7.73
C VAL A 31 10.89 -4.25 9.20
N GLU A 32 10.07 -4.83 10.08
CA GLU A 32 10.36 -4.88 11.51
C GLU A 32 11.71 -5.58 11.78
N LEU A 33 11.98 -6.70 11.11
CA LEU A 33 13.25 -7.41 11.24
C LEU A 33 14.45 -6.60 10.71
N LEU A 34 14.32 -5.99 9.52
CA LEU A 34 15.43 -5.31 8.86
C LEU A 34 15.75 -3.93 9.45
N ALA A 35 14.82 -3.29 10.16
CA ALA A 35 15.01 -1.95 10.71
C ALA A 35 16.13 -1.86 11.77
N MET A 36 16.59 -3.00 12.31
CA MET A 36 17.74 -3.07 13.22
C MET A 36 19.07 -2.77 12.52
N ASP A 37 19.22 -3.26 11.29
CA ASP A 37 20.50 -3.33 10.58
C ASP A 37 20.55 -2.41 9.34
N PHE A 38 19.41 -1.86 8.92
CA PHE A 38 19.29 -1.08 7.68
C PHE A 38 18.52 0.21 7.89
N GLU A 39 18.83 1.23 7.07
CA GLU A 39 17.97 2.42 6.98
C GLU A 39 16.81 2.10 6.02
N ILE A 40 15.64 1.83 6.59
CA ILE A 40 14.46 1.41 5.85
C ILE A 40 13.55 2.61 5.57
N THR A 41 13.09 2.74 4.33
CA THR A 41 11.99 3.63 3.94
C THR A 41 10.91 2.83 3.23
N VAL A 42 9.69 2.87 3.77
CA VAL A 42 8.51 2.22 3.21
C VAL A 42 7.75 3.22 2.34
N LEU A 43 7.47 2.84 1.10
CA LEU A 43 6.64 3.57 0.14
C LEU A 43 5.30 2.84 0.05
N THR A 44 4.23 3.46 0.54
CA THR A 44 2.89 2.83 0.59
C THR A 44 1.79 3.82 0.25
N THR A 45 0.60 3.33 -0.09
CA THR A 45 -0.57 4.21 -0.18
C THR A 45 -1.12 4.53 1.21
N ARG A 46 -1.98 5.55 1.29
CA ARG A 46 -2.82 5.84 2.46
C ARG A 46 -4.05 4.94 2.57
N SER A 47 -4.24 4.01 1.64
CA SER A 47 -5.38 3.09 1.66
C SER A 47 -5.09 1.87 2.53
N LEU A 48 -6.13 1.41 3.22
CA LEU A 48 -6.14 0.15 3.98
C LEU A 48 -7.18 -0.84 3.42
N ASP A 49 -7.79 -0.54 2.27
CA ASP A 49 -8.85 -1.32 1.67
C ASP A 49 -8.53 -1.61 0.20
N TYR A 50 -8.23 -2.87 -0.09
CA TYR A 50 -7.92 -3.38 -1.43
C TYR A 50 -9.09 -3.29 -2.42
N ILE A 51 -10.32 -3.19 -1.92
CA ILE A 51 -11.52 -3.18 -2.74
C ILE A 51 -11.81 -1.77 -3.24
N THR A 52 -11.83 -0.77 -2.36
CA THR A 52 -12.17 0.61 -2.75
C THR A 52 -10.95 1.46 -3.05
N TRP A 53 -9.77 1.14 -2.50
CA TRP A 53 -8.61 2.02 -2.48
C TRP A 53 -8.87 3.38 -1.82
N LYS A 54 -9.90 3.48 -0.99
CA LYS A 54 -10.20 4.70 -0.25
C LYS A 54 -9.02 5.05 0.66
N ASN A 55 -8.62 6.32 0.67
CA ASN A 55 -7.59 6.81 1.58
C ASN A 55 -8.15 6.78 3.01
N SER A 56 -7.70 5.81 3.81
CA SER A 56 -8.16 5.59 5.19
C SER A 56 -7.31 6.34 6.21
N ILE A 57 -6.05 6.61 5.89
CA ILE A 57 -5.13 7.35 6.75
C ILE A 57 -5.24 8.85 6.44
N PRO A 58 -5.56 9.76 7.38
CA PRO A 58 -5.70 11.19 7.10
C PRO A 58 -4.34 11.87 6.79
N ILE A 59 -4.38 12.97 6.03
CA ILE A 59 -3.24 13.87 5.88
C ILE A 59 -3.13 14.73 7.13
N GLN A 60 -1.90 14.93 7.63
CA GLN A 60 -1.60 15.97 8.62
C GLN A 60 -0.89 17.10 7.88
N GLU A 61 -1.33 18.35 8.07
CA GLU A 61 -0.96 19.53 7.29
C GLU A 61 0.53 19.91 7.29
N LYS A 62 1.38 19.24 8.07
CA LYS A 62 2.75 19.72 8.36
C LYS A 62 3.88 19.04 7.59
N ILE A 63 3.63 17.97 6.83
CA ILE A 63 4.71 17.29 6.11
C ILE A 63 4.28 17.03 4.68
N PHE A 64 4.75 17.87 3.77
CA PHE A 64 4.49 17.78 2.35
C PHE A 64 5.80 17.78 1.59
N PHE A 65 6.05 16.72 0.84
CA PHE A 65 7.08 16.71 -0.19
C PHE A 65 6.44 17.06 -1.52
N TYR A 66 6.99 18.07 -2.19
CA TYR A 66 6.49 18.57 -3.46
C TYR A 66 7.42 18.07 -4.60
N GLU A 67 6.94 17.16 -5.44
CA GLU A 67 7.67 16.67 -6.61
C GLU A 67 7.27 17.49 -7.86
N GLY A 68 8.23 18.28 -8.40
CA GLY A 68 8.12 18.94 -9.70
C GLY A 68 7.16 20.15 -9.79
N THR A 69 7.21 20.84 -10.93
CA THR A 69 6.54 22.13 -11.25
C THR A 69 5.01 22.06 -11.34
N ASN A 70 4.40 20.89 -11.16
CA ASN A 70 2.96 20.70 -11.19
C ASN A 70 2.44 20.39 -9.79
N HIS A 71 1.54 21.25 -9.28
CA HIS A 71 0.76 21.13 -8.04
C HIS A 71 0.97 19.84 -7.27
N SER A 72 1.96 19.86 -6.39
CA SER A 72 2.51 18.63 -5.86
C SER A 72 1.60 18.08 -4.77
N LYS A 73 1.39 16.76 -4.83
CA LYS A 73 0.41 16.08 -4.00
C LYS A 73 0.97 15.84 -2.60
N PRO A 74 0.13 15.96 -1.56
CA PRO A 74 0.57 15.74 -0.19
C PRO A 74 0.99 14.28 0.03
N ILE A 75 2.28 14.08 0.34
CA ILE A 75 2.84 12.81 0.81
C ILE A 75 2.92 12.87 2.33
N ARG A 76 2.22 11.98 3.03
CA ARG A 76 2.34 11.88 4.49
C ARG A 76 3.63 11.15 4.83
N PHE A 77 4.41 11.71 5.74
CA PHE A 77 5.60 11.10 6.29
C PHE A 77 5.36 10.69 7.75
N GLU A 78 5.89 9.55 8.14
CA GLU A 78 5.90 9.06 9.51
C GLU A 78 7.22 8.33 9.79
N GLU A 79 7.79 8.51 10.97
CA GLU A 79 8.89 7.68 11.47
C GLU A 79 8.33 6.75 12.56
N LYS A 80 8.61 5.46 12.44
CA LYS A 80 8.21 4.43 13.41
C LYS A 80 9.42 3.71 13.97
N THR A 81 9.25 3.18 15.18
CA THR A 81 10.22 2.29 15.82
C THR A 81 9.71 0.86 15.69
N SER A 82 10.58 -0.04 15.26
CA SER A 82 10.25 -1.47 15.23
C SER A 82 10.13 -2.03 16.65
N SER A 83 9.24 -2.99 16.81
CA SER A 83 9.10 -3.87 17.96
C SER A 83 10.40 -4.58 18.37
N LEU A 84 11.33 -4.81 17.44
CA LEU A 84 12.63 -5.45 17.69
C LEU A 84 13.76 -4.44 18.02
N GLY A 85 13.45 -3.15 18.04
CA GLY A 85 14.43 -2.08 18.07
C GLY A 85 14.84 -1.69 16.65
N GLY A 86 15.20 -0.43 16.45
CA GLY A 86 15.46 0.12 15.10
C GLY A 86 14.32 1.03 14.62
N LYS A 87 14.61 1.87 13.63
CA LYS A 87 13.71 2.90 13.14
C LYS A 87 13.52 2.78 11.63
N TYR A 88 12.31 3.04 11.17
CA TYR A 88 12.02 3.09 9.74
C TYR A 88 11.08 4.25 9.42
N LYS A 89 11.20 4.72 8.18
CA LYS A 89 10.40 5.82 7.63
C LYS A 89 9.26 5.25 6.82
N ILE A 90 8.14 5.94 6.78
CA ILE A 90 6.99 5.61 5.94
C ILE A 90 6.60 6.86 5.16
N LEU A 91 6.57 6.73 3.83
CA LEU A 91 6.06 7.70 2.89
C LEU A 91 4.73 7.17 2.33
N GLN A 92 3.66 7.93 2.55
CA GLN A 92 2.30 7.52 2.26
C GLN A 92 1.68 8.40 1.17
N PHE A 93 1.41 7.79 0.02
CA PHE A 93 0.87 8.46 -1.15
C PHE A 93 -0.66 8.45 -1.15
N THR A 94 -1.26 9.52 -1.67
CA THR A 94 -2.70 9.62 -1.83
C THR A 94 -3.13 8.85 -3.09
N VAL A 95 -4.11 7.95 -2.96
CA VAL A 95 -4.72 7.29 -4.12
C VAL A 95 -5.73 8.23 -4.76
N GLU A 96 -5.56 8.52 -6.05
CA GLU A 96 -6.42 9.43 -6.82
C GLU A 96 -7.70 8.77 -7.31
N LYS A 97 -7.61 7.50 -7.67
CA LYS A 97 -8.72 6.75 -8.28
C LYS A 97 -9.11 5.60 -7.37
N GLN A 98 -10.22 5.81 -6.66
CA GLN A 98 -10.87 4.73 -5.94
C GLN A 98 -11.52 3.76 -6.95
N ARG A 99 -11.42 2.46 -6.68
CA ARG A 99 -12.10 1.46 -7.50
C ARG A 99 -13.59 1.56 -7.23
N ASN A 100 -14.37 1.85 -8.28
CA ASN A 100 -15.83 1.77 -8.21
C ASN A 100 -16.26 0.29 -8.25
N ILE A 101 -16.48 -0.28 -7.07
CA ILE A 101 -16.83 -1.68 -6.90
C ILE A 101 -18.19 -2.03 -7.53
N GLU A 102 -19.14 -1.11 -7.50
CA GLU A 102 -20.47 -1.31 -8.08
C GLU A 102 -20.39 -1.49 -9.61
N ARG A 103 -19.57 -0.65 -10.27
CA ARG A 103 -19.30 -0.76 -11.71
C ARG A 103 -18.62 -2.09 -12.03
N PHE A 104 -17.64 -2.51 -11.23
CA PHE A 104 -16.97 -3.81 -11.40
C PHE A 104 -17.97 -4.96 -11.24
N ASN A 105 -18.78 -4.94 -10.17
CA ASN A 105 -19.78 -5.97 -9.90
C ASN A 105 -20.85 -6.03 -11.01
N ARG A 106 -21.27 -4.89 -11.55
CA ARG A 106 -22.19 -4.84 -12.71
C ARG A 106 -21.58 -5.49 -13.95
N LEU A 107 -20.30 -5.22 -14.22
CA LEU A 107 -19.58 -5.83 -15.33
C LEU A 107 -19.42 -7.35 -15.13
N SER A 108 -19.02 -7.78 -13.93
CA SER A 108 -18.88 -9.19 -13.56
C SER A 108 -20.21 -9.94 -13.71
N LYS A 109 -21.33 -9.39 -13.19
CA LYS A 109 -22.67 -9.96 -13.38
C LYS A 109 -23.06 -10.07 -14.85
N LYS A 110 -22.72 -9.08 -15.68
CA LYS A 110 -22.97 -9.15 -17.13
C LYS A 110 -22.16 -10.27 -17.77
N PHE A 111 -20.88 -10.40 -17.41
CA PHE A 111 -19.99 -11.44 -17.90
C PHE A 111 -20.48 -12.85 -17.53
N TRP A 112 -20.96 -13.06 -16.30
CA TRP A 112 -21.44 -14.37 -15.83
C TRP A 112 -22.83 -14.77 -16.36
N LYS A 113 -23.63 -13.79 -16.80
CA LYS A 113 -24.96 -14.05 -17.39
C LYS A 113 -24.90 -14.39 -18.87
N ASP A 114 -23.78 -14.09 -19.54
CA ASP A 114 -23.63 -14.34 -20.97
C ASP A 114 -23.34 -15.84 -21.23
N PRO A 115 -24.21 -16.55 -21.97
CA PRO A 115 -24.08 -17.98 -22.25
C PRO A 115 -22.77 -18.37 -22.95
N LEU A 116 -22.15 -17.44 -23.70
CA LEU A 116 -20.89 -17.67 -24.42
C LEU A 116 -19.69 -17.93 -23.49
N TYR A 117 -19.76 -17.47 -22.24
CA TYR A 117 -18.66 -17.60 -21.28
C TYR A 117 -18.92 -18.68 -20.22
N LYS A 118 -20.12 -19.26 -20.18
CA LYS A 118 -20.44 -20.43 -19.34
C LYS A 118 -19.79 -21.72 -19.84
N THR A 119 -19.57 -21.83 -21.15
CA THR A 119 -18.98 -23.01 -21.81
C THR A 119 -17.46 -23.07 -21.67
N LYS A 120 -16.78 -21.94 -21.46
CA LYS A 120 -15.38 -21.92 -21.04
C LYS A 120 -15.36 -21.96 -19.51
N LYS A 121 -14.82 -23.03 -18.91
CA LYS A 121 -14.55 -23.15 -17.46
C LYS A 121 -13.51 -22.11 -17.01
N VAL A 122 -13.83 -20.82 -17.09
CA VAL A 122 -12.97 -19.74 -16.60
C VAL A 122 -13.38 -19.45 -15.17
N SER A 123 -12.59 -19.95 -14.22
CA SER A 123 -12.71 -19.55 -12.82
C SER A 123 -11.85 -18.30 -12.60
N ILE A 124 -12.51 -17.15 -12.50
CA ILE A 124 -11.84 -15.93 -12.02
C ILE A 124 -11.96 -15.95 -10.50
N ILE A 125 -10.85 -16.25 -9.82
CA ILE A 125 -10.76 -16.10 -8.37
C ILE A 125 -10.62 -14.61 -8.10
N GLY A 126 -11.68 -14.00 -7.58
CA GLY A 126 -11.63 -12.62 -7.11
C GLY A 126 -10.79 -12.53 -5.84
N LEU A 127 -9.70 -11.76 -5.89
CA LEU A 127 -8.99 -11.24 -4.73
C LEU A 127 -9.77 -10.06 -4.12
#